data_AF-A0A6P4ZXD3-F1
#
_entry.id   AF-A0A6P4ZXD3-F1
#
_cell.length_a   1.000
_cell.length_b   1.000
_cell.length_c   1.000
_cell.angle_alpha   90.00
_cell.angle_beta   90.00
_cell.angle_gamma   90.00
#
_symmetry.space_group_name_H-M   'P 1'
#
loop_
_entity.id
_entity.type
_entity.pdbx_description
1 polymer ?
#
loop_
_entity_poly.entity_id
_entity_poly.type
_entity_poly.pdbx_seq_one_letter_code
_entity_poly.pdbx_strand_id
1 'polypeptide(L)'
;MGTDGGGWTAVQRRQDGSVPFNRTWDEYVRGFGHVGGEFWLGLDHLHKLIAPQDHELYVYLEDWEGESAFAKYSEFSVGNAESKYTATIDGYSGNATDSMTDTGDNGRRNMNNQKFSTRDQDNDLNEKDAHCAAELGQGGWWYPNSCGHAFLNGQYLTDCNPNCPRAQGIVWKTWKSYGYNYSLKKTAMMIRPTDFTQCPKLEYVRFNHNGVCYKYFDQKKTYDDAKKTCAEDGGMLAMPKDNATNTFIYGLEDDRDRWIGLSDADSEGNWVFEDGQTLESTGFSRWKRDKPNGDEDENCVVLKSGDPKWDDRECNDDERFICQLYQGACQNGGTVIPDRSVPGWYTCSCTRGWTGILCKEDVDECARTPCQNGGTCAQGTTGSGAYNCACAEGWAGHNCDRTRV
;
A
#
# COMPACT_ATOMS: atom_id res chain seq x y z
N MET A 1 -9.02 -1.05 3.31
CA MET A 1 -8.25 0.22 3.26
C MET A 1 -8.62 1.21 4.38
N GLY A 2 -9.84 1.22 4.94
CA GLY A 2 -10.24 2.20 5.98
C GLY A 2 -10.02 1.82 7.46
N THR A 3 -9.59 0.60 7.77
CA THR A 3 -9.39 0.16 9.18
C THR A 3 -8.36 1.05 9.88
N ASP A 4 -8.71 1.57 11.06
CA ASP A 4 -7.80 2.36 11.92
C ASP A 4 -7.07 3.51 11.18
N GLY A 5 -7.74 4.21 10.24
CA GLY A 5 -7.15 5.31 9.47
C GLY A 5 -6.26 4.89 8.29
N GLY A 6 -6.25 3.59 7.95
CA GLY A 6 -5.60 3.09 6.75
C GLY A 6 -4.08 2.89 6.85
N GLY A 7 -3.42 2.75 5.70
CA GLY A 7 -1.97 2.50 5.63
C GLY A 7 -1.53 1.07 5.94
N TRP A 8 -2.49 0.14 6.03
CA TRP A 8 -2.24 -1.27 6.36
C TRP A 8 -1.84 -2.07 5.12
N THR A 9 -0.71 -2.78 5.21
CA THR A 9 -0.29 -3.78 4.23
C THR A 9 -0.70 -5.16 4.72
N ALA A 10 -1.61 -5.82 4.01
CA ALA A 10 -1.99 -7.19 4.35
C ALA A 10 -0.85 -8.16 4.02
N VAL A 11 -0.48 -8.98 5.01
CA VAL A 11 0.60 -9.98 4.90
C VAL A 11 0.06 -11.41 4.89
N GLN A 12 -1.19 -11.57 5.36
CA GLN A 12 -1.94 -12.82 5.34
C GLN A 12 -3.44 -12.51 5.23
N ARG A 13 -4.18 -13.33 4.47
CA ARG A 13 -5.65 -13.27 4.42
C ARG A 13 -6.28 -14.66 4.27
N ARG A 14 -7.33 -14.92 5.06
CA ARG A 14 -8.24 -16.08 4.99
C ARG A 14 -9.68 -15.58 4.88
N GLN A 15 -10.49 -16.18 4.02
CA GLN A 15 -11.86 -15.74 3.78
C GLN A 15 -12.80 -16.82 3.21
N ASP A 16 -12.29 -17.84 2.51
CA ASP A 16 -13.10 -18.79 1.74
C ASP A 16 -12.51 -20.21 1.63
N GLY A 17 -11.29 -20.44 2.13
CA GLY A 17 -10.61 -21.73 2.07
C GLY A 17 -10.09 -22.12 0.68
N SER A 18 -10.06 -21.20 -0.28
CA SER A 18 -9.60 -21.46 -1.66
C SER A 18 -8.11 -21.79 -1.76
N VAL A 19 -7.31 -21.41 -0.76
CA VAL A 19 -5.86 -21.66 -0.76
C VAL A 19 -5.48 -22.56 0.42
N PRO A 20 -4.80 -23.69 0.19
CA PRO A 20 -4.31 -24.52 1.29
C PRO A 20 -3.07 -23.89 1.92
N PHE A 21 -3.08 -23.73 3.24
CA PHE A 21 -1.97 -23.15 4.03
C PHE A 21 -1.04 -24.22 4.62
N ASN A 22 -1.37 -25.50 4.54
CA ASN A 22 -0.46 -26.59 4.90
C ASN A 22 0.65 -26.74 3.83
N ARG A 23 1.65 -25.86 3.89
CA ARG A 23 2.71 -25.66 2.89
C ARG A 23 4.11 -25.88 3.47
N THR A 24 5.07 -26.05 2.57
CA THR A 24 6.49 -26.23 2.87
C THR A 24 7.18 -24.94 3.32
N TRP A 25 8.37 -25.06 3.91
CA TRP A 25 9.22 -23.93 4.25
C TRP A 25 9.45 -23.01 3.06
N ASP A 26 9.88 -23.57 1.93
CA ASP A 26 10.21 -22.82 0.72
C ASP A 26 8.99 -22.08 0.13
N GLU A 27 7.77 -22.60 0.30
CA GLU A 27 6.53 -21.92 -0.07
C GLU A 27 6.23 -20.75 0.89
N TYR A 28 6.41 -20.94 2.20
CA TYR A 28 6.23 -19.88 3.19
C TYR A 28 7.27 -18.76 3.08
N VAL A 29 8.49 -19.08 2.67
CA VAL A 29 9.54 -18.10 2.39
C VAL A 29 9.18 -17.24 1.19
N ARG A 30 8.76 -17.86 0.07
CA ARG A 30 8.45 -17.16 -1.18
C ARG A 30 7.10 -16.45 -1.18
N GLY A 31 6.13 -16.97 -0.43
CA GLY A 31 4.74 -16.54 -0.49
C GLY A 31 3.90 -17.39 -1.45
N PHE A 32 2.59 -17.37 -1.25
CA PHE A 32 1.62 -18.14 -2.03
C PHE A 32 0.21 -17.53 -1.97
N GLY A 33 -0.65 -17.94 -2.89
CA GLY A 33 -2.02 -17.43 -3.01
C GLY A 33 -2.13 -16.20 -3.91
N HIS A 34 -3.25 -15.49 -3.84
CA HIS A 34 -3.54 -14.32 -4.67
C HIS A 34 -3.97 -13.13 -3.80
N VAL A 35 -3.42 -11.95 -4.05
CA VAL A 35 -3.68 -10.74 -3.24
C VAL A 35 -5.14 -10.28 -3.23
N GLY A 36 -5.89 -10.63 -4.27
CA GLY A 36 -7.35 -10.44 -4.36
C GLY A 36 -8.18 -11.54 -3.67
N GLY A 37 -7.55 -12.56 -3.11
CA GLY A 37 -8.19 -13.68 -2.42
C GLY A 37 -7.44 -14.05 -1.14
N GLU A 38 -7.32 -15.35 -0.86
CA GLU A 38 -6.46 -15.85 0.23
C GLU A 38 -4.99 -15.88 -0.17
N PHE A 39 -4.10 -15.47 0.74
CA PHE A 39 -2.67 -15.48 0.48
C PHE A 39 -1.82 -15.39 1.74
N TRP A 40 -0.54 -15.72 1.58
CA TRP A 40 0.57 -15.43 2.47
C TRP A 40 1.65 -14.68 1.68
N LEU A 41 2.08 -13.51 2.16
CA LEU A 41 2.99 -12.62 1.43
C LEU A 41 4.38 -13.24 1.17
N GLY A 42 4.83 -14.12 2.06
CA GLY A 42 6.19 -14.68 2.03
C GLY A 42 7.08 -14.05 3.10
N LEU A 43 7.83 -14.89 3.83
CA LEU A 43 8.69 -14.45 4.92
C LEU A 43 9.82 -13.52 4.44
N ASP A 44 10.37 -13.76 3.24
CA ASP A 44 11.40 -12.89 2.67
C ASP A 44 10.86 -11.49 2.36
N HIS A 45 9.67 -11.41 1.79
CA HIS A 45 9.01 -10.14 1.51
C HIS A 45 8.63 -9.43 2.81
N LEU A 46 8.07 -10.16 3.78
CA LEU A 46 7.71 -9.62 5.08
C LEU A 46 8.93 -9.04 5.80
N HIS A 47 10.02 -9.79 5.89
CA HIS A 47 11.27 -9.33 6.49
C HIS A 47 11.80 -8.07 5.80
N LYS A 48 11.86 -8.05 4.46
CA LYS A 48 12.33 -6.88 3.70
C LYS A 48 11.48 -5.62 3.93
N LEU A 49 10.17 -5.79 4.15
CA LEU A 49 9.27 -4.67 4.41
C LEU A 49 9.45 -4.10 5.81
N ILE A 50 9.68 -4.94 6.83
CA ILE A 50 9.66 -4.51 8.24
C ILE A 50 11.03 -4.42 8.90
N ALA A 51 12.10 -4.89 8.27
CA ALA A 51 13.46 -4.69 8.78
C ALA A 51 13.95 -3.23 8.79
N PRO A 52 13.58 -2.36 7.83
CA PRO A 52 14.10 -0.99 7.79
C PRO A 52 13.55 -0.05 8.88
N GLN A 53 12.39 -0.36 9.46
CA GLN A 53 11.69 0.51 10.41
C GLN A 53 10.68 -0.30 11.25
N ASP A 54 10.34 0.22 12.42
CA ASP A 54 9.39 -0.44 13.32
C ASP A 54 7.99 -0.48 12.72
N HIS A 55 7.31 -1.60 12.93
CA HIS A 55 5.93 -1.81 12.47
C HIS A 55 5.03 -2.24 13.63
N GLU A 56 3.77 -1.88 13.52
CA GLU A 56 2.68 -2.45 14.30
C GLU A 56 1.95 -3.52 13.48
N LEU A 57 1.39 -4.50 14.18
CA LEU A 57 0.59 -5.60 13.61
C LEU A 57 -0.88 -5.41 14.01
N TYR A 58 -1.78 -5.55 13.04
CA TYR A 58 -3.22 -5.63 13.23
C TYR A 58 -3.72 -6.97 12.72
N VAL A 59 -4.42 -7.70 13.59
CA VAL A 59 -5.05 -8.97 13.30
C VAL A 59 -6.56 -8.79 13.34
N TYR A 60 -7.19 -8.89 12.18
CA TYR A 60 -8.65 -8.90 12.04
C TYR A 60 -9.19 -10.33 12.14
N LEU A 61 -10.31 -10.51 12.83
CA LEU A 61 -10.99 -11.79 13.04
C LEU A 61 -12.50 -11.63 12.76
N GLU A 62 -13.09 -12.55 12.02
CA GLU A 62 -14.55 -12.65 11.79
C GLU A 62 -15.00 -14.09 12.05
N ASP A 63 -16.12 -14.24 12.74
CA ASP A 63 -16.75 -15.52 13.02
C ASP A 63 -17.84 -15.88 11.98
N TRP A 64 -18.51 -17.02 12.16
CA TRP A 64 -19.53 -17.48 11.22
C TRP A 64 -20.88 -16.76 11.36
N GLU A 65 -21.09 -16.09 12.49
CA GLU A 65 -22.26 -15.29 12.80
C GLU A 65 -22.14 -13.84 12.29
N GLY A 66 -20.95 -13.43 11.85
CA GLY A 66 -20.65 -12.09 11.34
C GLY A 66 -20.14 -11.13 12.42
N GLU A 67 -19.91 -11.61 13.64
CA GLU A 67 -19.24 -10.83 14.67
C GLU A 67 -17.75 -10.71 14.33
N SER A 68 -17.17 -9.56 14.65
CA SER A 68 -15.76 -9.29 14.37
C SER A 68 -15.03 -8.77 15.60
N ALA A 69 -13.73 -9.07 15.65
CA ALA A 69 -12.82 -8.59 16.66
C ALA A 69 -11.45 -8.32 16.07
N PHE A 70 -10.59 -7.68 16.85
CA PHE A 70 -9.21 -7.45 16.48
C PHE A 70 -8.26 -7.57 17.66
N ALA A 71 -7.01 -7.91 17.31
CA ALA A 71 -5.85 -7.81 18.18
C ALA A 71 -4.80 -6.95 17.47
N LYS A 72 -4.21 -6.01 18.21
CA LYS A 72 -3.22 -5.07 17.71
C LYS A 72 -1.98 -5.14 18.59
N TYR A 73 -0.81 -5.14 17.99
CA TYR A 73 0.49 -5.20 18.66
C TYR A 73 1.32 -4.02 18.19
N SER A 74 1.71 -3.14 19.12
CA SER A 74 2.47 -1.93 18.79
C SER A 74 3.91 -2.20 18.37
N GLU A 75 4.42 -3.41 18.64
CA GLU A 75 5.73 -3.86 18.22
C GLU A 75 5.60 -5.17 17.45
N PHE A 76 6.00 -5.14 16.17
CA PHE A 76 6.04 -6.30 15.30
C PHE A 76 7.27 -6.26 14.40
N SER A 77 8.12 -7.28 14.51
CA SER A 77 9.24 -7.48 13.59
C SER A 77 9.40 -8.95 13.25
N VAL A 78 10.07 -9.24 12.14
CA VAL A 78 10.40 -10.60 11.69
C VAL A 78 11.84 -10.59 11.22
N GLY A 79 12.65 -11.45 11.82
CA GLY A 79 14.05 -11.62 11.46
C GLY A 79 14.25 -12.24 10.07
N ASN A 80 15.50 -12.50 9.71
CA ASN A 80 15.86 -13.06 8.41
C ASN A 80 15.89 -14.60 8.43
N ALA A 81 16.31 -15.22 7.32
CA ALA A 81 16.44 -16.67 7.22
C ALA A 81 17.45 -17.28 8.22
N GLU A 82 18.49 -16.54 8.64
CA GLU A 82 19.49 -17.02 9.61
C GLU A 82 18.89 -17.15 11.00
N SER A 83 18.04 -16.19 11.40
CA SER A 83 17.30 -16.28 12.66
C SER A 83 16.09 -17.21 12.58
N LYS A 84 15.81 -17.83 11.42
CA LYS A 84 14.58 -18.60 11.15
C LYS A 84 13.32 -17.74 11.25
N TYR A 85 13.42 -16.50 10.77
CA TYR A 85 12.34 -15.53 10.74
C TYR A 85 11.68 -15.36 12.11
N THR A 86 12.48 -15.32 13.18
CA THR A 86 11.98 -15.07 14.54
C THR A 86 11.09 -13.83 14.57
N ALA A 87 9.89 -13.94 15.12
CA ALA A 87 9.01 -12.79 15.29
C ALA A 87 9.19 -12.15 16.66
N THR A 88 9.27 -10.83 16.70
CA THR A 88 9.03 -10.04 17.92
C THR A 88 7.60 -9.52 17.86
N ILE A 89 6.83 -9.74 18.91
CA ILE A 89 5.41 -9.39 19.02
C ILE A 89 5.19 -8.84 20.43
N ASP A 90 4.79 -7.58 20.58
CA ASP A 90 4.52 -6.98 21.90
C ASP A 90 3.54 -5.79 21.81
N GLY A 91 3.09 -5.30 22.98
CA GLY A 91 2.25 -4.13 23.11
C GLY A 91 0.80 -4.37 22.68
N TYR A 92 0.23 -5.46 23.19
CA TYR A 92 -1.14 -5.86 22.86
C TYR A 92 -2.18 -4.76 23.22
N SER A 93 -3.13 -4.57 22.30
CA SER A 93 -4.39 -3.87 22.49
C SER A 93 -5.48 -4.51 21.62
N GLY A 94 -6.75 -4.26 21.92
CA GLY A 94 -7.88 -4.77 21.12
C GLY A 94 -8.90 -5.56 21.92
N ASN A 95 -9.97 -5.99 21.26
CA ASN A 95 -11.13 -6.64 21.86
C ASN A 95 -11.17 -8.17 21.69
N ALA A 96 -10.21 -8.77 20.99
CA ALA A 96 -10.14 -10.22 20.80
C ALA A 96 -9.55 -10.99 22.01
N THR A 97 -9.05 -10.28 23.02
CA THR A 97 -8.15 -10.81 24.07
C THR A 97 -6.87 -11.41 23.47
N ASP A 98 -5.73 -11.26 24.14
CA ASP A 98 -4.44 -11.63 23.57
C ASP A 98 -4.24 -13.16 23.48
N SER A 99 -4.17 -13.72 22.28
CA SER A 99 -3.81 -15.13 22.05
C SER A 99 -2.36 -15.33 21.63
N MET A 100 -1.58 -14.27 21.42
CA MET A 100 -0.19 -14.39 20.98
C MET A 100 0.80 -14.24 22.13
N THR A 101 0.60 -13.25 23.04
CA THR A 101 1.64 -12.89 24.02
C THR A 101 1.25 -13.13 25.48
N ASP A 102 0.02 -12.79 25.89
CA ASP A 102 -0.51 -13.06 27.23
C ASP A 102 -1.37 -14.34 27.26
N THR A 103 -0.72 -15.45 27.56
CA THR A 103 -1.33 -16.78 27.47
C THR A 103 -1.79 -17.38 28.79
N GLY A 104 -1.56 -16.67 29.92
CA GLY A 104 -1.97 -17.13 31.25
C GLY A 104 -1.35 -18.46 31.71
N ASP A 105 -0.29 -18.94 31.04
CA ASP A 105 0.33 -20.25 31.28
C ASP A 105 1.83 -20.20 31.59
N ASN A 106 2.24 -19.13 32.29
CA ASN A 106 3.65 -18.81 32.60
C ASN A 106 4.51 -18.65 31.33
N GLY A 107 3.91 -18.19 30.23
CA GLY A 107 4.63 -17.86 28.99
C GLY A 107 4.96 -19.05 28.10
N ARG A 108 4.47 -20.25 28.40
CA ARG A 108 4.75 -21.47 27.59
C ARG A 108 4.16 -21.41 26.18
N ARG A 109 3.11 -20.61 26.00
CA ARG A 109 2.46 -20.39 24.70
C ARG A 109 2.69 -18.99 24.14
N ASN A 110 3.64 -18.24 24.70
CA ASN A 110 3.98 -16.91 24.23
C ASN A 110 4.73 -16.99 22.88
N MET A 111 4.14 -16.40 21.84
CA MET A 111 4.67 -16.37 20.47
C MET A 111 5.75 -15.31 20.27
N ASN A 112 5.95 -14.40 21.22
CA ASN A 112 7.03 -13.43 21.16
C ASN A 112 8.39 -14.16 21.18
N ASN A 113 9.27 -13.76 20.27
CA ASN A 113 10.61 -14.31 20.03
C ASN A 113 10.64 -15.78 19.61
N GLN A 114 9.55 -16.33 19.09
CA GLN A 114 9.53 -17.68 18.54
C GLN A 114 10.00 -17.70 17.09
N LYS A 115 10.64 -18.80 16.69
CA LYS A 115 11.06 -19.06 15.30
C LYS A 115 9.86 -19.54 14.49
N PHE A 116 9.89 -19.27 13.18
CA PHE A 116 8.86 -19.80 12.29
C PHE A 116 9.12 -21.29 12.05
N SER A 117 8.07 -22.10 11.98
CA SER A 117 8.16 -23.54 11.67
C SER A 117 7.09 -23.92 10.66
N THR A 118 7.39 -24.87 9.78
CA THR A 118 6.47 -25.46 8.79
C THR A 118 6.49 -26.98 8.91
N ARG A 119 5.58 -27.69 8.25
CA ARG A 119 5.46 -29.17 8.33
C ARG A 119 6.74 -29.96 8.01
N ASP A 120 7.68 -29.33 7.34
CA ASP A 120 8.94 -29.88 6.82
C ASP A 120 10.18 -29.20 7.40
N GLN A 121 9.99 -28.20 8.28
CA GLN A 121 11.08 -27.58 9.01
C GLN A 121 10.65 -27.21 10.43
N ASP A 122 11.07 -28.02 11.39
CA ASP A 122 10.80 -27.84 12.80
C ASP A 122 11.83 -26.87 13.43
N ASN A 123 11.38 -25.68 13.79
CA ASN A 123 12.16 -24.72 14.57
C ASN A 123 11.44 -24.35 15.89
N ASP A 124 10.40 -25.09 16.28
CA ASP A 124 9.69 -24.81 17.53
C ASP A 124 10.50 -25.33 18.74
N LEU A 125 10.32 -24.70 19.90
CA LEU A 125 11.13 -24.96 21.11
C LEU A 125 10.49 -26.02 22.02
N ASN A 126 9.80 -27.01 21.44
CA ASN A 126 9.03 -27.98 22.21
C ASN A 126 9.91 -28.96 23.01
N GLU A 127 9.74 -28.97 24.34
CA GLU A 127 10.48 -29.83 25.27
C GLU A 127 10.20 -31.33 25.10
N LYS A 128 9.23 -31.71 24.27
CA LYS A 128 8.80 -33.10 24.04
C LYS A 128 9.10 -33.64 22.63
N ASP A 129 9.93 -32.93 21.84
CA ASP A 129 10.20 -33.24 20.42
C ASP A 129 8.94 -33.29 19.54
N ALA A 130 7.87 -32.59 19.95
CA ALA A 130 6.60 -32.58 19.22
C ALA A 130 6.60 -31.43 18.21
N HIS A 131 6.60 -31.79 16.93
CA HIS A 131 6.65 -30.86 15.81
C HIS A 131 5.28 -30.22 15.58
N CYS A 132 5.04 -29.03 16.14
CA CYS A 132 3.72 -28.41 16.18
C CYS A 132 3.11 -28.22 14.79
N ALA A 133 3.91 -27.77 13.82
CA ALA A 133 3.42 -27.55 12.45
C ALA A 133 2.96 -28.85 11.76
N ALA A 134 3.64 -29.98 12.02
CA ALA A 134 3.29 -31.27 11.44
C ALA A 134 2.19 -32.01 12.22
N GLU A 135 2.25 -32.03 13.55
CA GLU A 135 1.28 -32.73 14.41
C GLU A 135 -0.11 -32.12 14.32
N LEU A 136 -0.16 -30.79 14.24
CA LEU A 136 -1.41 -30.07 14.23
C LEU A 136 -1.96 -29.86 12.80
N GLY A 137 -1.15 -30.09 11.77
CA GLY A 137 -1.54 -29.96 10.35
C GLY A 137 -1.97 -28.53 9.97
N GLN A 138 -1.45 -27.51 10.66
CA GLN A 138 -2.00 -26.15 10.77
C GLN A 138 -1.24 -25.07 9.96
N GLY A 139 -0.49 -25.47 8.95
CA GLY A 139 0.33 -24.52 8.19
C GLY A 139 1.55 -24.03 8.96
N GLY A 140 2.29 -23.11 8.36
CA GLY A 140 3.47 -22.51 8.96
C GLY A 140 3.13 -21.43 9.96
N TRP A 141 3.82 -21.38 11.09
CA TRP A 141 3.57 -20.39 12.15
C TRP A 141 4.76 -20.19 13.09
N TRP A 142 4.69 -19.15 13.94
CA TRP A 142 5.62 -18.94 15.07
C TRP A 142 5.17 -19.76 16.28
N TYR A 143 5.41 -21.07 16.23
CA TYR A 143 4.98 -22.00 17.26
C TYR A 143 5.89 -21.92 18.51
N PRO A 144 5.34 -21.65 19.72
CA PRO A 144 6.04 -21.77 20.99
C PRO A 144 6.09 -23.22 21.50
N ASN A 145 6.78 -23.47 22.62
CA ASN A 145 7.00 -24.81 23.21
C ASN A 145 5.73 -25.66 23.38
N SER A 146 4.56 -25.04 23.54
CA SER A 146 3.26 -25.73 23.69
C SER A 146 2.28 -25.40 22.56
N CYS A 147 2.82 -25.19 21.37
CA CYS A 147 2.19 -24.84 20.09
C CYS A 147 1.39 -23.52 20.07
N GLY A 148 0.94 -22.98 21.19
CA GLY A 148 0.38 -21.62 21.25
C GLY A 148 -1.15 -21.56 21.33
N HIS A 149 -1.69 -20.34 21.23
CA HIS A 149 -3.13 -20.05 21.35
C HIS A 149 -3.76 -19.43 20.09
N ALA A 150 -2.95 -19.09 19.08
CA ALA A 150 -3.39 -18.53 17.81
C ALA A 150 -2.84 -19.34 16.62
N PHE A 151 -3.71 -19.74 15.70
CA PHE A 151 -3.37 -20.58 14.54
C PHE A 151 -4.04 -20.05 13.27
N LEU A 152 -3.65 -18.83 12.84
CA LEU A 152 -4.33 -18.17 11.72
C LEU A 152 -4.09 -18.86 10.36
N ASN A 153 -3.03 -19.67 10.28
CA ASN A 153 -2.68 -20.45 9.10
C ASN A 153 -3.26 -21.88 9.12
N GLY A 154 -4.10 -22.19 10.10
CA GLY A 154 -4.76 -23.49 10.22
C GLY A 154 -5.70 -23.85 9.07
N GLN A 155 -6.28 -25.05 9.15
CA GLN A 155 -7.19 -25.54 8.12
C GLN A 155 -8.46 -24.70 8.09
N TYR A 156 -8.98 -24.44 6.88
CA TYR A 156 -10.21 -23.69 6.72
C TYR A 156 -11.41 -24.65 6.92
N LEU A 157 -11.98 -24.66 8.13
CA LEU A 157 -13.04 -25.59 8.50
C LEU A 157 -14.42 -24.90 8.52
N THR A 158 -15.35 -25.40 7.71
CA THR A 158 -16.67 -24.78 7.51
C THR A 158 -17.80 -25.46 8.29
N ASP A 159 -17.76 -26.79 8.44
CA ASP A 159 -18.94 -27.58 8.84
C ASP A 159 -18.91 -28.09 10.28
N CYS A 160 -17.99 -27.59 11.10
CA CYS A 160 -17.78 -28.09 12.45
C CYS A 160 -17.96 -27.05 13.54
N ASN A 161 -18.25 -25.78 13.23
CA ASN A 161 -18.32 -24.73 14.25
C ASN A 161 -19.58 -24.90 15.11
N PRO A 162 -19.46 -25.05 16.45
CA PRO A 162 -18.30 -24.76 17.29
C PRO A 162 -17.50 -25.98 17.84
N ASN A 163 -17.75 -27.18 17.33
CA ASN A 163 -17.16 -28.45 17.74
C ASN A 163 -16.10 -28.97 16.74
N CYS A 164 -15.24 -28.08 16.24
CA CYS A 164 -14.17 -28.46 15.33
C CYS A 164 -13.11 -29.34 16.03
N PRO A 165 -12.38 -30.15 15.24
CA PRO A 165 -11.23 -30.86 15.76
C PRO A 165 -10.25 -29.91 16.45
N ARG A 166 -10.00 -30.22 17.72
CA ARG A 166 -8.73 -30.06 18.41
C ARG A 166 -7.70 -29.12 17.79
N ALA A 167 -7.86 -27.80 17.87
CA ALA A 167 -6.92 -26.80 17.35
C ALA A 167 -6.77 -26.73 15.82
N GLN A 168 -7.18 -27.72 15.03
CA GLN A 168 -6.84 -27.87 13.59
C GLN A 168 -7.31 -26.72 12.68
N GLY A 169 -8.32 -25.98 13.09
CA GLY A 169 -8.90 -24.88 12.33
C GLY A 169 -8.10 -23.58 12.38
N ILE A 170 -8.73 -22.49 11.93
CA ILE A 170 -8.22 -21.13 12.09
C ILE A 170 -8.59 -20.63 13.48
N VAL A 171 -7.66 -20.70 14.43
CA VAL A 171 -7.98 -20.53 15.86
C VAL A 171 -7.49 -19.19 16.41
N TRP A 172 -8.34 -18.56 17.23
CA TRP A 172 -7.96 -17.54 18.20
C TRP A 172 -8.57 -17.88 19.55
N LYS A 173 -7.81 -18.58 20.40
CA LYS A 173 -8.35 -19.31 21.56
C LYS A 173 -9.06 -18.41 22.58
N THR A 174 -8.60 -17.17 22.75
CA THR A 174 -9.09 -16.28 23.82
C THR A 174 -10.35 -15.51 23.45
N TRP A 175 -10.75 -15.47 22.17
CA TRP A 175 -11.91 -14.69 21.74
C TRP A 175 -13.22 -15.49 21.79
N LYS A 176 -13.21 -16.73 21.28
CA LYS A 176 -14.41 -17.58 21.23
C LYS A 176 -14.46 -18.50 22.44
N SER A 177 -15.65 -18.67 23.03
CA SER A 177 -15.87 -19.51 24.23
C SER A 177 -15.44 -20.97 24.04
N TYR A 178 -15.51 -21.48 22.81
CA TYR A 178 -15.10 -22.84 22.45
C TYR A 178 -13.58 -22.99 22.23
N GLY A 179 -12.84 -21.88 22.29
CA GLY A 179 -11.39 -21.84 22.23
C GLY A 179 -10.80 -22.57 21.03
N TYR A 180 -10.02 -23.63 21.31
CA TYR A 180 -9.36 -24.44 20.27
C TYR A 180 -10.30 -25.24 19.37
N ASN A 181 -11.58 -25.36 19.71
CA ASN A 181 -12.55 -26.13 18.96
C ASN A 181 -13.37 -25.24 18.01
N TYR A 182 -13.03 -23.95 17.88
CA TYR A 182 -13.68 -23.03 16.95
C TYR A 182 -12.72 -22.65 15.82
N SER A 183 -13.20 -22.69 14.57
CA SER A 183 -12.48 -22.21 13.39
C SER A 183 -13.12 -20.93 12.88
N LEU A 184 -12.33 -19.85 12.82
CA LEU A 184 -12.77 -18.55 12.31
C LEU A 184 -13.11 -18.61 10.81
N LYS A 185 -14.01 -17.72 10.40
CA LYS A 185 -14.47 -17.60 9.01
C LYS A 185 -13.55 -16.72 8.19
N LYS A 186 -13.14 -15.56 8.73
CA LYS A 186 -12.17 -14.69 8.06
C LYS A 186 -11.11 -14.21 9.02
N THR A 187 -9.89 -14.11 8.52
CA THR A 187 -8.79 -13.50 9.25
C THR A 187 -7.91 -12.71 8.31
N ALA A 188 -7.32 -11.62 8.80
CA ALA A 188 -6.27 -10.93 8.07
C ALA A 188 -5.21 -10.45 9.04
N MET A 189 -3.94 -10.66 8.68
CA MET A 189 -2.82 -10.01 9.35
C MET A 189 -2.36 -8.85 8.48
N MET A 190 -2.19 -7.69 9.10
CA MET A 190 -1.79 -6.47 8.43
C MET A 190 -0.71 -5.75 9.23
N ILE A 191 0.26 -5.18 8.54
CA ILE A 191 1.34 -4.41 9.15
C ILE A 191 1.24 -2.94 8.74
N ARG A 192 1.71 -2.04 9.61
CA ARG A 192 1.83 -0.61 9.31
C ARG A 192 3.06 -0.04 10.03
N PRO A 193 3.80 0.89 9.41
CA PRO A 193 4.91 1.57 10.09
C PRO A 193 4.43 2.28 11.36
N THR A 194 5.21 2.27 12.44
CA THR A 194 4.83 2.96 13.70
C THR A 194 4.89 4.48 13.58
N ASP A 195 5.68 5.01 12.65
CA ASP A 195 5.73 6.44 12.29
C ASP A 195 4.63 6.86 11.31
N PHE A 196 3.64 5.99 11.07
CA PHE A 196 2.51 6.27 10.21
C PHE A 196 1.72 7.49 10.70
N THR A 197 1.81 8.57 9.93
CA THR A 197 0.95 9.73 10.06
C THR A 197 -0.39 9.46 9.39
N GLN A 198 -1.51 9.63 10.09
CA GLN A 198 -2.84 9.56 9.48
C GLN A 198 -3.09 10.77 8.58
N CYS A 199 -4.02 10.63 7.64
CA CYS A 199 -4.46 11.74 6.79
C CYS A 199 -5.06 12.88 7.62
N PRO A 200 -5.02 14.15 7.13
CA PRO A 200 -5.60 15.28 7.85
C PRO A 200 -7.10 15.14 8.06
N LYS A 201 -7.76 14.41 7.15
CA LYS A 201 -9.17 14.04 7.22
C LYS A 201 -9.28 12.53 7.40
N LEU A 202 -10.03 12.09 8.41
CA LEU A 202 -10.15 10.67 8.80
C LEU A 202 -10.77 9.77 7.73
N GLU A 203 -11.53 10.34 6.80
CA GLU A 203 -12.15 9.62 5.69
C GLU A 203 -11.19 9.35 4.52
N TYR A 204 -10.00 9.95 4.55
CA TYR A 204 -8.96 9.71 3.57
C TYR A 204 -8.01 8.62 4.06
N VAL A 205 -7.58 7.77 3.14
CA VAL A 205 -6.66 6.67 3.37
C VAL A 205 -5.27 7.08 2.86
N ARG A 206 -4.27 7.04 3.73
CA ARG A 206 -2.89 7.34 3.32
C ARG A 206 -2.27 6.16 2.58
N PHE A 207 -1.63 6.47 1.45
CA PHE A 207 -0.77 5.54 0.75
C PHE A 207 0.69 5.79 1.15
N ASN A 208 1.31 4.83 1.82
CA ASN A 208 2.66 5.00 2.37
C ASN A 208 3.75 5.13 1.30
N HIS A 209 3.50 4.64 0.08
CA HIS A 209 4.48 4.71 -1.00
C HIS A 209 4.86 6.14 -1.37
N ASN A 210 3.88 7.04 -1.43
CA ASN A 210 4.07 8.45 -1.83
C ASN A 210 3.63 9.45 -0.74
N GLY A 211 3.05 8.97 0.36
CA GLY A 211 2.54 9.78 1.47
C GLY A 211 1.27 10.56 1.15
N VAL A 212 0.63 10.30 0.00
CA VAL A 212 -0.61 10.96 -0.46
C VAL A 212 -1.81 10.27 0.17
N CYS A 213 -2.85 11.05 0.44
CA CYS A 213 -4.09 10.61 1.05
C CYS A 213 -5.19 10.53 -0.01
N TYR A 214 -5.96 9.45 -0.06
CA TYR A 214 -6.98 9.25 -1.09
C TYR A 214 -8.35 8.92 -0.49
N LYS A 215 -9.43 9.36 -1.14
CA LYS A 215 -10.80 9.05 -0.74
C LYS A 215 -11.66 8.80 -1.96
N TYR A 216 -12.37 7.66 -1.96
CA TYR A 216 -13.40 7.35 -2.93
C TYR A 216 -14.73 8.03 -2.54
N PHE A 217 -15.44 8.56 -3.54
CA PHE A 217 -16.77 9.14 -3.39
C PHE A 217 -17.78 8.37 -4.23
N ASP A 218 -18.80 7.79 -3.58
CA ASP A 218 -19.84 6.99 -4.25
C ASP A 218 -20.90 7.85 -4.97
N GLN A 219 -20.87 9.16 -4.77
CA GLN A 219 -21.74 10.12 -5.46
C GLN A 219 -21.27 10.35 -6.90
N LYS A 220 -22.21 10.27 -7.85
CA LYS A 220 -21.95 10.57 -9.26
C LYS A 220 -21.99 12.07 -9.52
N LYS A 221 -21.01 12.57 -10.27
CA LYS A 221 -20.86 13.97 -10.69
C LYS A 221 -20.18 14.04 -12.06
N THR A 222 -20.40 15.14 -12.76
CA THR A 222 -19.55 15.55 -13.89
C THR A 222 -18.11 15.73 -13.42
N TYR A 223 -17.16 15.69 -14.36
CA TYR A 223 -15.75 15.86 -14.06
C TYR A 223 -15.48 17.15 -13.27
N ASP A 224 -15.99 18.29 -13.76
CA ASP A 224 -15.79 19.59 -13.11
C ASP A 224 -16.45 19.69 -11.72
N ASP A 225 -17.59 19.05 -11.51
CA ASP A 225 -18.23 19.05 -10.19
C ASP A 225 -17.53 18.10 -9.21
N ALA A 226 -16.94 17.01 -9.70
CA ALA A 226 -16.06 16.15 -8.92
C ALA A 226 -14.79 16.91 -8.49
N LYS A 227 -14.19 17.69 -9.40
CA LYS A 227 -13.06 18.59 -9.10
C LYS A 227 -13.36 19.57 -7.99
N LYS A 228 -14.51 20.27 -8.08
CA LYS A 228 -14.97 21.19 -7.04
C LYS A 228 -15.14 20.48 -5.70
N THR A 229 -15.66 19.26 -5.70
CA THR A 229 -15.83 18.47 -4.47
C THR A 229 -14.48 18.12 -3.84
N CYS A 230 -13.48 17.71 -4.64
CA CYS A 230 -12.13 17.48 -4.13
C CYS A 230 -11.49 18.79 -3.60
N ALA A 231 -11.72 19.91 -4.27
CA ALA A 231 -11.21 21.22 -3.87
C ALA A 231 -11.82 21.70 -2.54
N GLU A 232 -13.12 21.46 -2.30
CA GLU A 232 -13.76 21.70 -0.99
C GLU A 232 -13.08 20.91 0.13
N ASP A 233 -12.51 19.75 -0.20
CA ASP A 233 -11.72 18.97 0.73
C ASP A 233 -10.26 19.43 0.88
N GLY A 234 -9.84 20.44 0.12
CA GLY A 234 -8.45 20.91 0.05
C GLY A 234 -7.57 20.03 -0.84
N GLY A 235 -8.17 19.32 -1.79
CA GLY A 235 -7.52 18.33 -2.65
C GLY A 235 -7.84 18.49 -4.14
N MET A 236 -7.45 17.47 -4.90
CA MET A 236 -7.64 17.34 -6.35
C MET A 236 -8.25 15.98 -6.67
N LEU A 237 -8.70 15.77 -7.90
CA LEU A 237 -8.92 14.41 -8.39
C LEU A 237 -7.62 13.61 -8.33
N ALA A 238 -7.72 12.31 -8.08
CA ALA A 238 -6.56 11.44 -7.91
C ALA A 238 -5.77 11.30 -9.19
N MET A 239 -4.44 11.45 -9.12
CA MET A 239 -3.53 11.46 -10.28
C MET A 239 -2.58 10.26 -10.20
N PRO A 240 -2.95 9.09 -10.75
CA PRO A 240 -2.06 7.92 -10.76
C PRO A 240 -0.90 8.11 -11.72
N LYS A 241 0.28 8.47 -11.19
CA LYS A 241 1.51 8.74 -11.95
C LYS A 241 2.54 7.60 -11.91
N ASP A 242 2.22 6.51 -11.23
CA ASP A 242 3.04 5.31 -11.16
C ASP A 242 2.17 4.07 -10.93
N ASN A 243 2.77 2.89 -11.12
CA ASN A 243 2.04 1.62 -11.01
C ASN A 243 1.49 1.37 -9.60
N ALA A 244 2.26 1.71 -8.56
CA ALA A 244 1.89 1.45 -7.18
C ALA A 244 0.69 2.32 -6.78
N THR A 245 0.70 3.60 -7.17
CA THR A 245 -0.40 4.55 -6.97
C THR A 245 -1.64 4.10 -7.72
N ASN A 246 -1.51 3.73 -9.01
CA ASN A 246 -2.65 3.24 -9.80
C ASN A 246 -3.30 2.00 -9.16
N THR A 247 -2.49 1.02 -8.73
CA THR A 247 -3.00 -0.17 -8.03
C THR A 247 -3.63 0.17 -6.69
N PHE A 248 -3.06 1.12 -5.93
CA PHE A 248 -3.61 1.53 -4.65
C PHE A 248 -4.98 2.21 -4.80
N ILE A 249 -5.10 3.23 -5.66
CA ILE A 249 -6.38 3.89 -5.90
C ILE A 249 -7.38 2.95 -6.60
N TYR A 250 -6.87 1.96 -7.35
CA TYR A 250 -7.71 0.89 -7.89
C TYR A 250 -8.36 0.05 -6.79
N GLY A 251 -7.64 -0.26 -5.71
CA GLY A 251 -8.17 -1.08 -4.62
C GLY A 251 -9.03 -0.34 -3.58
N LEU A 252 -9.22 0.97 -3.70
CA LEU A 252 -10.12 1.73 -2.81
C LEU A 252 -11.59 1.30 -3.00
N GLU A 253 -11.94 0.99 -4.23
CA GLU A 253 -13.18 0.41 -4.72
C GLU A 253 -12.83 -0.22 -6.07
N ASP A 254 -13.23 -1.42 -6.47
CA ASP A 254 -12.86 -2.00 -7.78
C ASP A 254 -14.06 -2.39 -8.65
N ASP A 255 -15.28 -2.17 -8.16
CA ASP A 255 -16.51 -2.55 -8.86
C ASP A 255 -17.19 -1.39 -9.63
N ARG A 256 -16.70 -0.14 -9.53
CA ARG A 256 -17.25 1.05 -10.24
C ARG A 256 -16.22 1.84 -11.04
N ASP A 257 -16.67 2.41 -12.16
CA ASP A 257 -15.94 3.44 -12.89
C ASP A 257 -15.86 4.73 -12.05
N ARG A 258 -14.77 5.48 -12.22
CA ARG A 258 -14.53 6.70 -11.43
C ARG A 258 -13.53 7.65 -12.07
N TRP A 259 -13.83 8.94 -12.01
CA TRP A 259 -12.95 10.01 -12.44
C TRP A 259 -11.60 9.96 -11.69
N ILE A 260 -10.55 10.11 -12.48
CA ILE A 260 -9.19 10.43 -12.05
C ILE A 260 -8.79 11.77 -12.67
N GLY A 261 -7.83 12.46 -12.07
CA GLY A 261 -7.45 13.82 -12.42
C GLY A 261 -6.58 13.93 -13.66
N LEU A 262 -7.06 13.45 -14.80
CA LEU A 262 -6.39 13.49 -16.11
C LEU A 262 -7.42 13.89 -17.17
N SER A 263 -7.09 14.90 -17.97
CA SER A 263 -7.95 15.41 -19.05
C SER A 263 -7.12 16.08 -20.14
N ASP A 264 -7.63 16.12 -21.37
CA ASP A 264 -7.10 16.91 -22.48
C ASP A 264 -8.08 17.97 -22.98
N ALA A 265 -9.13 18.27 -22.19
CA ALA A 265 -10.16 19.29 -22.47
C ALA A 265 -9.64 20.68 -22.86
N ASP A 266 -8.42 21.05 -22.41
CA ASP A 266 -7.79 22.34 -22.75
C ASP A 266 -7.07 22.31 -24.11
N SER A 267 -6.64 21.13 -24.56
CA SER A 267 -5.87 20.91 -25.79
C SER A 267 -5.94 19.44 -26.21
N GLU A 268 -6.82 19.12 -27.16
CA GLU A 268 -7.01 17.78 -27.73
C GLU A 268 -5.70 17.01 -27.96
N GLY A 269 -5.62 15.79 -27.42
CA GLY A 269 -4.46 14.92 -27.51
C GLY A 269 -3.30 15.27 -26.57
N ASN A 270 -3.36 16.40 -25.86
CA ASN A 270 -2.40 16.78 -24.82
C ASN A 270 -3.00 16.54 -23.44
N TRP A 271 -2.83 15.32 -22.93
CA TRP A 271 -3.31 14.90 -21.62
C TRP A 271 -2.54 15.55 -20.48
N VAL A 272 -3.25 16.27 -19.62
CA VAL A 272 -2.69 17.02 -18.49
C VAL A 272 -3.36 16.58 -17.19
N PHE A 273 -2.53 16.32 -16.18
CA PHE A 273 -2.96 16.06 -14.82
C PHE A 273 -3.39 17.36 -14.11
N GLU A 274 -4.21 17.30 -13.07
CA GLU A 274 -4.69 18.52 -12.38
C GLU A 274 -3.59 19.41 -11.78
N ASP A 275 -2.40 18.88 -11.51
CA ASP A 275 -1.24 19.66 -11.07
C ASP A 275 -0.44 20.27 -12.23
N GLY A 276 -0.92 20.15 -13.47
CA GLY A 276 -0.34 20.74 -14.68
C GLY A 276 0.76 19.91 -15.33
N GLN A 277 1.14 18.76 -14.77
CA GLN A 277 2.08 17.85 -15.44
C GLN A 277 1.41 17.14 -16.61
N THR A 278 2.10 17.02 -17.74
CA THR A 278 1.60 16.27 -18.90
C THR A 278 1.80 14.78 -18.69
N LEU A 279 0.94 13.96 -19.30
CA LEU A 279 1.09 12.50 -19.29
C LEU A 279 2.44 12.04 -19.85
N GLU A 280 2.93 12.74 -20.88
CA GLU A 280 4.26 12.50 -21.45
C GLU A 280 5.36 12.75 -20.42
N SER A 281 5.27 13.83 -19.63
CA SER A 281 6.29 14.19 -18.65
C SER A 281 6.41 13.20 -17.49
N THR A 282 5.34 12.49 -17.14
CA THR A 282 5.37 11.47 -16.06
C THR A 282 5.90 10.13 -16.55
N GLY A 283 5.89 9.88 -17.86
CA GLY A 283 6.30 8.61 -18.47
C GLY A 283 5.41 7.42 -18.08
N PHE A 284 4.24 7.67 -17.49
CA PHE A 284 3.35 6.62 -16.97
C PHE A 284 1.95 6.71 -17.55
N SER A 285 1.51 5.65 -18.22
CA SER A 285 0.13 5.48 -18.67
C SER A 285 -0.41 4.09 -18.38
N ARG A 286 -1.73 4.00 -18.20
CA ARG A 286 -2.47 2.74 -18.00
C ARG A 286 -3.72 2.67 -18.86
N TRP A 287 -3.69 3.22 -20.06
CA TRP A 287 -4.80 3.14 -21.00
C TRP A 287 -5.27 1.70 -21.24
N LYS A 288 -6.59 1.54 -21.35
CA LYS A 288 -7.20 0.32 -21.88
C LYS A 288 -6.73 0.11 -23.33
N ARG A 289 -6.80 -1.15 -23.78
CA ARG A 289 -6.50 -1.45 -25.19
C ARG A 289 -7.42 -0.60 -26.08
N ASP A 290 -6.83 -0.01 -27.11
CA ASP A 290 -7.51 0.85 -28.09
C ASP A 290 -8.03 2.19 -27.53
N LYS A 291 -7.57 2.57 -26.32
CA LYS A 291 -7.79 3.90 -25.72
C LYS A 291 -6.47 4.68 -25.59
N PRO A 292 -6.49 6.02 -25.58
CA PRO A 292 -7.65 6.86 -25.90
C PRO A 292 -8.07 6.69 -27.37
N ASN A 293 -9.36 6.60 -27.63
CA ASN A 293 -9.92 6.61 -28.99
C ASN A 293 -10.09 8.08 -29.34
N GLY A 294 -9.59 8.52 -30.50
CA GLY A 294 -9.67 9.92 -30.93
C GLY A 294 -11.10 10.38 -31.30
N ASP A 295 -12.04 10.19 -30.39
CA ASP A 295 -13.35 10.80 -30.37
C ASP A 295 -13.18 12.16 -29.64
N GLU A 296 -13.23 13.25 -30.40
CA GLU A 296 -12.83 14.61 -29.97
C GLU A 296 -13.65 15.16 -28.77
N ASP A 297 -14.72 14.46 -28.36
CA ASP A 297 -15.57 14.84 -27.24
C ASP A 297 -15.19 14.10 -25.92
N GLU A 298 -14.40 13.01 -25.95
CA GLU A 298 -14.02 12.20 -24.78
C GLU A 298 -12.78 12.77 -24.04
N ASN A 299 -12.94 13.93 -23.40
CA ASN A 299 -11.81 14.70 -22.87
C ASN A 299 -11.37 14.41 -21.43
N CYS A 300 -12.02 13.46 -20.73
CA CYS A 300 -11.84 13.21 -19.30
C CYS A 300 -11.66 11.73 -18.99
N VAL A 301 -10.88 11.39 -17.96
CA VAL A 301 -10.45 9.99 -17.75
C VAL A 301 -11.07 9.35 -16.52
N VAL A 302 -11.59 8.13 -16.70
CA VAL A 302 -11.99 7.23 -15.61
C VAL A 302 -11.01 6.07 -15.44
N LEU A 303 -10.88 5.61 -14.19
CA LEU A 303 -10.36 4.28 -13.86
C LEU A 303 -11.52 3.27 -13.93
N LYS A 304 -11.36 2.18 -14.69
CA LYS A 304 -12.46 1.26 -15.00
C LYS A 304 -12.81 0.28 -13.88
N SER A 305 -14.09 -0.04 -13.78
CA SER A 305 -14.62 -1.15 -13.00
C SER A 305 -14.05 -2.47 -13.51
N GLY A 306 -13.53 -3.30 -12.59
CA GLY A 306 -12.99 -4.63 -12.87
C GLY A 306 -11.72 -4.67 -13.74
N ASP A 307 -11.18 -3.52 -14.15
CA ASP A 307 -9.96 -3.39 -14.96
C ASP A 307 -9.15 -2.20 -14.45
N PRO A 308 -7.91 -2.38 -13.94
CA PRO A 308 -7.09 -1.28 -13.38
C PRO A 308 -6.54 -0.33 -14.45
N LYS A 309 -7.20 -0.25 -15.62
CA LYS A 309 -6.85 0.56 -16.78
C LYS A 309 -7.81 1.74 -16.95
N TRP A 310 -7.38 2.67 -17.76
CA TRP A 310 -8.05 3.95 -17.98
C TRP A 310 -8.89 3.94 -19.26
N ASP A 311 -9.97 4.69 -19.23
CA ASP A 311 -10.89 4.94 -20.35
C ASP A 311 -11.18 6.43 -20.35
N ASP A 312 -11.03 7.06 -21.49
CA ASP A 312 -11.50 8.40 -21.80
C ASP A 312 -13.01 8.41 -22.00
N ARG A 313 -13.65 9.52 -21.60
CA ARG A 313 -15.10 9.75 -21.54
C ARG A 313 -15.42 11.23 -21.69
N GLU A 314 -16.66 11.51 -22.09
CA GLU A 314 -17.21 12.86 -22.07
C GLU A 314 -17.20 13.43 -20.64
N CYS A 315 -16.61 14.61 -20.45
CA CYS A 315 -16.47 15.23 -19.13
C CYS A 315 -17.81 15.54 -18.42
N ASN A 316 -18.90 15.59 -19.18
CA ASN A 316 -20.26 15.81 -18.68
C ASN A 316 -20.95 14.52 -18.20
N ASP A 317 -20.31 13.36 -18.34
CA ASP A 317 -20.83 12.11 -17.77
C ASP A 317 -20.86 12.17 -16.24
N ASP A 318 -21.89 11.57 -15.66
CA ASP A 318 -22.05 11.46 -14.22
C ASP A 318 -21.33 10.22 -13.70
N GLU A 319 -20.10 10.39 -13.20
CA GLU A 319 -19.32 9.31 -12.61
C GLU A 319 -18.90 9.57 -11.17
N ARG A 320 -18.59 8.47 -10.48
CA ARG A 320 -17.96 8.52 -9.16
C ARG A 320 -16.55 9.06 -9.31
N PHE A 321 -15.86 9.32 -8.21
CA PHE A 321 -14.53 9.93 -8.30
C PHE A 321 -13.68 9.59 -7.09
N ILE A 322 -12.36 9.75 -7.28
CA ILE A 322 -11.39 9.64 -6.20
C ILE A 322 -10.72 10.99 -6.04
N CYS A 323 -10.73 11.52 -4.81
CA CYS A 323 -9.94 12.68 -4.46
C CYS A 323 -8.60 12.28 -3.85
N GLN A 324 -7.60 13.14 -3.99
CA GLN A 324 -6.32 13.06 -3.30
C GLN A 324 -6.01 14.34 -2.51
N LEU A 325 -5.37 14.16 -1.36
CA LEU A 325 -4.84 15.22 -0.48
C LEU A 325 -3.34 15.05 -0.31
N TYR A 326 -2.61 16.14 -0.45
CA TYR A 326 -1.19 16.18 -0.16
C TYR A 326 -0.95 16.53 1.31
N GLN A 327 -0.20 15.69 2.02
CA GLN A 327 0.28 16.04 3.35
C GLN A 327 1.61 16.79 3.27
N GLY A 328 1.64 17.97 3.89
CA GLY A 328 2.86 18.69 4.24
C GLY A 328 2.93 20.10 3.66
N ALA A 329 3.61 21.00 4.36
CA ALA A 329 3.97 22.31 3.83
C ALA A 329 4.90 22.18 2.60
N CYS A 330 4.99 23.26 1.83
CA CYS A 330 5.96 23.39 0.75
C CYS A 330 7.38 23.06 1.22
N GLN A 331 8.05 22.17 0.48
CA GLN A 331 9.39 21.69 0.80
C GLN A 331 10.46 22.50 0.06
N ASN A 332 11.72 22.29 0.42
CA ASN A 332 12.88 22.85 -0.28
C ASN A 332 12.86 24.38 -0.43
N GLY A 333 12.33 25.07 0.58
CA GLY A 333 12.20 26.53 0.59
C GLY A 333 11.02 27.06 -0.24
N GLY A 334 10.15 26.17 -0.75
CA GLY A 334 8.91 26.56 -1.41
C GLY A 334 8.02 27.39 -0.50
N THR A 335 7.31 28.35 -1.08
CA THR A 335 6.39 29.23 -0.34
C THR A 335 4.95 28.79 -0.56
N VAL A 336 4.21 28.61 0.54
CA VAL A 336 2.77 28.36 0.51
C VAL A 336 2.07 29.59 -0.08
N ILE A 337 1.37 29.40 -1.20
CA ILE A 337 0.47 30.37 -1.80
C ILE A 337 -0.95 29.93 -1.47
N PRO A 338 -1.62 30.54 -0.48
CA PRO A 338 -3.02 30.28 -0.22
C PRO A 338 -3.84 30.73 -1.42
N ASP A 339 -4.77 29.88 -1.85
CA ASP A 339 -5.75 30.29 -2.84
C ASP A 339 -6.92 30.98 -2.14
N ARG A 340 -7.26 32.17 -2.62
CA ARG A 340 -8.29 33.00 -2.03
C ARG A 340 -9.71 32.59 -2.45
N SER A 341 -9.83 31.74 -3.47
CA SER A 341 -11.11 31.25 -3.99
C SER A 341 -11.60 29.98 -3.26
N VAL A 342 -10.70 29.25 -2.61
CA VAL A 342 -11.02 28.00 -1.90
C VAL A 342 -10.43 28.01 -0.48
N PRO A 343 -11.23 28.17 0.58
CA PRO A 343 -10.74 28.19 1.95
C PRO A 343 -10.00 26.90 2.33
N GLY A 344 -8.71 27.02 2.70
CA GLY A 344 -7.86 25.88 3.09
C GLY A 344 -7.01 25.29 1.96
N TRP A 345 -7.23 25.74 0.72
CA TRP A 345 -6.41 25.40 -0.44
C TRP A 345 -5.15 26.26 -0.51
N TYR A 346 -4.03 25.63 -0.89
CA TYR A 346 -2.79 26.32 -1.18
C TYR A 346 -2.02 25.59 -2.27
N THR A 347 -1.28 26.35 -3.07
CA THR A 347 -0.24 25.82 -3.96
C THR A 347 1.13 26.12 -3.37
N CYS A 348 2.16 25.42 -3.82
CA CYS A 348 3.52 25.79 -3.50
C CYS A 348 4.17 26.52 -4.67
N SER A 349 4.70 27.71 -4.40
CA SER A 349 5.67 28.33 -5.30
C SER A 349 7.03 27.72 -5.01
N CYS A 350 7.51 26.91 -5.95
CA CYS A 350 8.79 26.22 -5.81
C CYS A 350 9.97 27.14 -6.08
N THR A 351 11.01 26.95 -5.29
CA THR A 351 12.33 27.54 -5.52
C THR A 351 12.95 26.92 -6.78
N ARG A 352 13.91 27.64 -7.37
CA ARG A 352 14.61 27.17 -8.58
C ARG A 352 15.22 25.78 -8.34
N GLY A 353 14.99 24.86 -9.27
CA GLY A 353 15.46 23.47 -9.20
C GLY A 353 14.45 22.51 -8.57
N TRP A 354 13.33 23.00 -8.05
CA TRP A 354 12.28 22.16 -7.49
C TRP A 354 10.97 22.31 -8.25
N THR A 355 10.22 21.22 -8.33
CA THR A 355 8.91 21.13 -8.97
C THR A 355 7.98 20.21 -8.17
N GLY A 356 6.77 20.04 -8.69
CA GLY A 356 5.67 19.32 -8.05
C GLY A 356 4.92 20.19 -7.05
N ILE A 357 3.71 19.77 -6.70
CA ILE A 357 2.77 20.55 -5.88
C ILE A 357 3.29 20.89 -4.46
N LEU A 358 4.23 20.11 -3.94
CA LEU A 358 4.89 20.34 -2.65
C LEU A 358 6.37 20.73 -2.79
N CYS A 359 6.88 20.97 -4.00
CA CYS A 359 8.28 21.28 -4.26
C CYS A 359 9.26 20.19 -3.79
N LYS A 360 8.88 18.92 -3.93
CA LYS A 360 9.69 17.76 -3.53
C LYS A 360 10.49 17.16 -4.67
N GLU A 361 10.10 17.43 -5.91
CA GLU A 361 10.70 16.82 -7.10
C GLU A 361 11.85 17.70 -7.58
N ASP A 362 13.03 17.14 -7.78
CA ASP A 362 14.17 17.84 -8.38
C ASP A 362 13.89 17.98 -9.89
N VAL A 363 14.06 19.19 -10.42
CA VAL A 363 13.85 19.45 -11.85
C VAL A 363 14.97 18.78 -12.63
N ASP A 364 14.66 17.93 -13.61
CA ASP A 364 15.68 17.43 -14.55
C ASP A 364 15.99 18.52 -15.59
N GLU A 365 17.05 19.29 -15.36
CA GLU A 365 17.50 20.32 -16.27
C GLU A 365 18.02 19.74 -17.61
N CYS A 366 18.43 18.48 -17.62
CA CYS A 366 18.92 17.81 -18.82
C CYS A 366 17.79 17.32 -19.74
N ALA A 367 16.56 17.21 -19.26
CA ALA A 367 15.40 16.75 -20.04
C ALA A 367 15.15 17.58 -21.31
N ARG A 368 15.52 18.88 -21.30
CA ARG A 368 15.38 19.76 -22.48
C ARG A 368 16.62 19.83 -23.37
N THR A 369 17.56 18.90 -23.20
CA THR A 369 18.82 18.84 -23.97
C THR A 369 19.52 20.21 -24.08
N PRO A 370 19.85 20.86 -22.95
CA PRO A 370 20.38 22.22 -22.97
C PRO A 370 21.79 22.34 -23.58
N CYS A 371 22.53 21.24 -23.64
CA CYS A 371 23.88 21.18 -24.20
C CYS A 371 23.84 21.06 -25.72
N GLN A 372 24.45 22.03 -26.41
CA GLN A 372 24.50 22.10 -27.86
C GLN A 372 25.77 21.46 -28.44
N ASN A 373 25.82 21.34 -29.77
CA ASN A 373 27.02 20.95 -30.54
C ASN A 373 27.68 19.64 -30.08
N GLY A 374 26.86 18.65 -29.75
CA GLY A 374 27.33 17.33 -29.29
C GLY A 374 27.81 17.29 -27.84
N GLY A 375 27.50 18.32 -27.05
CA GLY A 375 27.78 18.31 -25.60
C GLY A 375 26.90 17.30 -24.85
N THR A 376 27.49 16.64 -23.84
CA THR A 376 26.76 15.70 -22.97
C THR A 376 26.29 16.44 -21.71
N CYS A 377 25.00 16.34 -21.39
CA CYS A 377 24.42 16.93 -20.18
C CYS A 377 24.59 16.00 -18.99
N ALA A 378 25.02 16.55 -17.86
CA ALA A 378 24.99 15.89 -16.56
C ALA A 378 24.15 16.73 -15.60
N GLN A 379 23.15 16.09 -14.98
CA GLN A 379 22.32 16.71 -13.96
C GLN A 379 23.20 17.13 -12.77
N GLY A 380 22.99 18.34 -12.26
CA GLY A 380 23.73 18.83 -11.11
C GLY A 380 23.35 18.08 -9.84
N THR A 381 24.26 18.05 -8.87
CA THR A 381 23.96 17.43 -7.57
C THR A 381 23.12 18.37 -6.72
N THR A 382 21.85 17.99 -6.52
CA THR A 382 20.84 18.50 -5.57
C THR A 382 20.34 19.94 -5.76
N GLY A 383 19.10 20.08 -6.27
CA GLY A 383 18.11 21.07 -5.81
C GLY A 383 18.41 22.56 -6.00
N SER A 384 19.44 22.91 -6.78
CA SER A 384 19.83 24.29 -7.09
C SER A 384 19.42 24.73 -8.50
N GLY A 385 18.80 23.82 -9.25
CA GLY A 385 18.45 23.98 -10.64
C GLY A 385 19.66 24.17 -11.54
N ALA A 386 20.63 23.29 -11.37
CA ALA A 386 21.96 23.34 -11.97
C ALA A 386 22.20 22.08 -12.81
N TYR A 387 22.81 22.26 -13.97
CA TYR A 387 23.32 21.19 -14.82
C TYR A 387 24.72 21.56 -15.30
N ASN A 388 25.44 20.59 -15.84
CA ASN A 388 26.73 20.83 -16.45
C ASN A 388 26.82 20.18 -17.83
N CYS A 389 27.29 20.94 -18.81
CA CYS A 389 27.56 20.42 -20.15
C CYS A 389 29.03 20.07 -20.32
N ALA A 390 29.31 18.81 -20.63
CA ALA A 390 30.60 18.38 -21.13
C ALA A 390 30.67 18.66 -22.64
N CYS A 391 31.32 19.74 -23.03
CA CYS A 391 31.40 20.16 -24.44
C CYS A 391 32.32 19.28 -25.28
N ALA A 392 31.90 19.01 -26.51
CA ALA A 392 32.72 18.38 -27.54
C ALA A 392 33.92 19.26 -27.93
N GLU A 393 34.92 18.65 -28.58
CA GLU A 393 36.14 19.34 -29.02
C GLU A 393 35.81 20.54 -29.91
N GLY A 394 36.48 21.67 -29.65
CA GLY A 394 36.21 22.93 -30.34
C GLY A 394 35.07 23.78 -29.76
N TRP A 395 34.30 23.29 -28.78
CA TRP A 395 33.18 24.04 -28.17
C TRP A 395 33.38 24.35 -26.67
N ALA A 396 32.74 25.42 -26.21
CA ALA A 396 32.79 25.98 -24.86
C ALA A 396 31.54 26.81 -24.54
N GLY A 397 31.42 27.24 -23.28
CA GLY A 397 30.22 27.88 -22.76
C GLY A 397 29.42 26.93 -21.87
N HIS A 398 28.50 27.49 -21.07
CA HIS A 398 27.65 26.69 -20.19
C HIS A 398 26.80 25.69 -20.98
N ASN A 399 26.38 26.07 -22.19
CA ASN A 399 25.54 25.28 -23.08
C ASN A 399 26.31 24.76 -24.30
N CYS A 400 27.65 24.86 -24.32
CA CYS A 400 28.50 24.49 -25.46
C CYS A 400 28.15 25.24 -26.77
N ASP A 401 27.74 26.50 -26.63
CA ASP A 401 27.21 27.37 -27.68
C ASP A 401 28.28 28.27 -28.33
N ARG A 402 29.53 28.23 -27.84
CA ARG A 402 30.64 29.07 -28.33
C ARG A 402 31.82 28.22 -28.76
N THR A 403 32.56 28.66 -29.78
CA THR A 403 33.80 27.99 -30.19
C THR A 403 34.93 28.31 -29.21
N ARG A 404 35.79 27.32 -28.93
CA ARG A 404 37.08 27.57 -28.27
C ARG A 404 37.99 28.24 -29.30
N VAL A 405 38.28 29.52 -29.09
CA VAL A 405 39.26 30.27 -29.89
C VAL A 405 40.65 29.72 -29.63
#